data_AF-F4LXG8-F1
#
_entry.id   AF-F4LXG8-F1
#
_cell.length_a   1.000
_cell.length_b   1.000
_cell.length_c   1.000
_cell.angle_alpha   90.00
_cell.angle_beta   90.00
_cell.angle_gamma   90.00
#
_symmetry.space_group_name_H-M   'P 1'
#
loop_
_entity.id
_entity.type
_entity.pdbx_description
1 polymer ?
#
loop_
_entity_poly.entity_id
_entity_poly.type
_entity_poly.pdbx_seq_one_letter_code
_entity_poly.pdbx_strand_id
1 'polypeptide(L)'
;MVGTLKDEKLNLGVLIALFFLRFALVFLSNANTIYSNRGLVIYLLGTFILTGFFICKNIQTLSKYNISGLAIFIFLFSPIFSVIGDPYNFVAYINIPIAIAFGIYLFRKRNEIVLTKTQTNKITINIAITLIITVVIITIGVFIRGFKGGSNLDPLNLEWIIHQFLFQLSFAAIMEEPLFRGFFWGYLKKYKLSDITICVIQALLFWGVHIYYIDTGLNFWIFHPITAFLIGVIIVKTKNIAYSLVAHALINTISQIFMFYYKIF
;
A
#
# COMPACT_ATOMS: atom_id res chain seq x y z
N MET A 1 13.17 16.08 20.38
CA MET A 1 14.36 15.22 20.51
C MET A 1 14.83 14.80 19.13
N VAL A 2 16.11 15.01 18.84
CA VAL A 2 16.79 14.43 17.66
C VAL A 2 17.04 12.97 18.01
N GLY A 3 16.57 12.04 17.16
CA GLY A 3 16.83 10.61 17.38
C GLY A 3 18.32 10.34 17.42
N THR A 4 18.77 9.34 18.19
CA THR A 4 20.20 9.02 18.24
C THR A 4 20.65 8.53 16.86
N LEU A 5 21.93 8.72 16.51
CA LEU A 5 22.51 8.17 15.28
C LEU A 5 22.22 6.66 15.13
N LYS A 6 22.17 5.94 16.26
CA LYS A 6 21.83 4.52 16.31
C LYS A 6 20.39 4.24 15.86
N ASP A 7 19.43 5.06 16.28
CA ASP A 7 18.03 4.93 15.86
C ASP A 7 17.86 5.20 14.36
N GLU A 8 18.61 6.15 13.82
CA GLU A 8 18.56 6.45 12.38
C GLU A 8 19.11 5.29 11.53
N LYS A 9 20.24 4.70 11.94
CA LYS A 9 20.80 3.51 11.28
C LYS A 9 19.82 2.34 11.29
N LEU A 10 19.13 2.12 12.42
CA LEU A 10 18.15 1.06 12.55
C LEU A 10 16.94 1.30 11.62
N ASN A 11 16.39 2.51 11.61
CA ASN A 11 15.28 2.86 10.72
C ASN A 11 15.65 2.70 9.24
N LEU A 12 16.88 3.08 8.86
CA LEU A 12 17.40 2.85 7.52
C LEU A 12 17.52 1.35 7.21
N GLY A 13 18.01 0.55 8.15
CA GLY A 13 18.09 -0.90 8.00
C GLY A 13 16.71 -1.54 7.76
N VAL A 14 15.70 -1.14 8.52
CA VAL A 14 14.30 -1.60 8.32
C VAL A 14 13.78 -1.17 6.95
N LEU A 15 14.05 0.08 6.54
CA LEU A 15 13.64 0.59 5.24
C LEU A 15 14.28 -0.20 4.09
N ILE A 16 15.58 -0.47 4.17
CA ILE A 16 16.31 -1.30 3.19
C ILE A 16 15.73 -2.71 3.15
N ALA A 17 15.45 -3.32 4.31
CA ALA A 17 14.85 -4.64 4.38
C ALA A 17 13.46 -4.69 3.73
N LEU A 18 12.62 -3.68 3.95
CA LEU A 18 11.31 -3.55 3.30
C LEU A 18 11.45 -3.37 1.77
N PHE A 19 12.42 -2.57 1.32
CA PHE A 19 12.74 -2.45 -0.11
C PHE A 19 13.22 -3.78 -0.69
N PHE A 20 14.06 -4.53 0.02
CA PHE A 20 14.52 -5.85 -0.42
C PHE A 20 13.37 -6.83 -0.55
N LEU A 21 12.49 -6.90 0.46
CA LEU A 21 11.28 -7.74 0.43
C LEU A 21 10.36 -7.36 -0.73
N ARG A 22 10.25 -6.07 -1.07
CA ARG A 22 9.37 -5.64 -2.16
C ARG A 22 9.99 -5.80 -3.55
N PHE A 23 11.25 -5.44 -3.72
CA PHE A 23 11.90 -5.41 -5.04
C PHE A 23 12.56 -6.75 -5.35
N ALA A 24 13.53 -7.15 -4.53
CA ALA A 24 14.34 -8.33 -4.81
C ALA A 24 13.52 -9.62 -4.69
N LEU A 25 12.76 -9.78 -3.60
CA LEU A 25 12.03 -11.03 -3.37
C LEU A 25 10.88 -11.23 -4.37
N VAL A 26 10.13 -10.18 -4.70
CA VAL A 26 9.06 -10.25 -5.72
C VAL A 26 9.65 -10.52 -7.10
N PHE A 27 10.76 -9.87 -7.45
CA PHE A 27 11.45 -10.12 -8.72
C PHE A 27 11.96 -11.57 -8.81
N LEU A 28 12.64 -12.07 -7.77
CA LEU A 28 13.14 -13.45 -7.72
C LEU A 28 12.01 -14.48 -7.76
N SER A 29 10.88 -14.19 -7.13
CA SER A 29 9.67 -15.01 -7.21
C SER A 29 9.10 -15.04 -8.62
N ASN A 30 9.07 -13.90 -9.32
CA ASN A 30 8.58 -13.81 -10.70
C ASN A 30 9.53 -14.47 -11.70
N ALA A 31 10.84 -14.41 -11.44
CA ALA A 31 11.88 -15.11 -12.20
C ALA A 31 11.96 -16.62 -11.91
N ASN A 32 11.00 -17.18 -11.16
CA ASN A 32 10.96 -18.59 -10.73
C ASN A 32 12.22 -19.06 -9.97
N THR A 33 13.02 -18.13 -9.42
CA THR A 33 14.22 -18.47 -8.64
C THR A 33 13.85 -18.92 -7.23
N ILE A 34 12.75 -18.39 -6.69
CA ILE A 34 12.16 -18.80 -5.41
C ILE A 34 10.75 -19.32 -5.71
N TYR A 35 10.36 -20.43 -5.08
CA TYR A 35 9.01 -20.96 -5.21
C TYR A 35 7.99 -19.88 -4.83
N SER A 36 7.08 -19.55 -5.74
CA SER A 36 6.24 -18.35 -5.66
C SER A 36 5.48 -18.24 -4.33
N ASN A 37 4.89 -19.34 -3.87
CA ASN A 37 4.15 -19.36 -2.60
C ASN A 37 5.07 -19.09 -1.39
N ARG A 38 6.31 -19.58 -1.41
CA ARG A 38 7.27 -19.33 -0.31
C ARG A 38 7.74 -17.87 -0.32
N GLY A 39 8.06 -17.35 -1.50
CA GLY A 39 8.44 -15.94 -1.67
C GLY A 39 7.32 -15.02 -1.18
N LEU A 40 6.08 -15.32 -1.55
CA LEU A 40 4.92 -14.56 -1.13
C LEU A 40 4.70 -14.59 0.39
N VAL A 41 4.78 -15.77 1.02
CA VAL A 41 4.64 -15.88 2.48
C VAL A 41 5.71 -15.08 3.22
N ILE A 42 6.98 -15.18 2.79
CA ILE A 42 8.09 -14.40 3.37
C ILE A 42 7.85 -12.90 3.18
N TYR A 43 7.41 -12.49 2.00
CA TYR A 43 7.09 -11.09 1.70
C TYR A 43 6.01 -10.55 2.63
N LEU A 44 4.87 -11.25 2.74
CA LEU A 44 3.72 -10.79 3.52
C LEU A 44 4.01 -10.76 5.03
N LEU A 45 4.59 -11.83 5.58
CA LEU A 45 4.94 -11.89 7.00
C LEU A 45 6.05 -10.89 7.34
N GLY A 46 7.12 -10.87 6.53
CA GLY A 46 8.27 -10.00 6.75
C GLY A 46 7.87 -8.53 6.69
N THR A 47 7.08 -8.14 5.69
CA THR A 47 6.63 -6.75 5.52
C THR A 47 5.73 -6.33 6.67
N PHE A 48 4.80 -7.19 7.11
CA PHE A 48 3.91 -6.91 8.23
C PHE A 48 4.69 -6.70 9.54
N ILE A 49 5.61 -7.62 9.86
CA ILE A 49 6.43 -7.56 11.08
C ILE A 49 7.33 -6.32 11.07
N LEU A 50 8.04 -6.06 9.97
CA LEU A 50 8.93 -4.91 9.86
C LEU A 50 8.18 -3.58 9.91
N THR A 51 6.98 -3.52 9.33
CA THR A 51 6.10 -2.35 9.41
C THR A 51 5.64 -2.11 10.85
N GLY A 52 5.14 -3.13 11.54
CA GLY A 52 4.73 -3.03 12.94
C GLY A 52 5.89 -2.65 13.86
N PHE A 53 7.07 -3.24 13.65
CA PHE A 53 8.30 -2.90 14.36
C PHE A 53 8.67 -1.42 14.16
N PHE A 54 8.66 -0.93 12.92
CA PHE A 54 8.95 0.47 12.62
C PHE A 54 7.98 1.41 13.34
N ILE A 55 6.67 1.12 13.29
CA ILE A 55 5.63 1.91 13.96
C ILE A 55 5.90 1.97 15.48
N CYS A 56 6.13 0.82 16.11
CA CYS A 56 6.37 0.73 17.55
C CYS A 56 7.65 1.47 17.98
N LYS A 57 8.70 1.39 17.17
CA LYS A 57 9.98 2.07 17.43
C LYS A 57 9.88 3.59 17.27
N ASN A 58 9.08 4.06 16.33
CA ASN A 58 8.98 5.48 15.97
C ASN A 58 7.74 6.18 16.55
N ILE A 59 7.14 5.62 17.61
CA ILE A 59 5.84 6.02 18.16
C ILE A 59 5.68 7.54 18.45
N GLN A 60 6.77 8.19 18.90
CA GLN A 60 6.82 9.62 19.22
C GLN A 60 7.05 10.52 17.99
N THR A 61 7.27 9.92 16.83
CA THR A 61 7.62 10.62 15.58
C THR A 61 6.80 10.16 14.38
N LEU A 62 5.71 9.40 14.61
CA LEU A 62 4.83 8.89 13.56
C LEU A 62 4.26 10.01 12.68
N SER A 63 4.06 11.20 13.24
CA SER A 63 3.66 12.40 12.50
C SER A 63 4.61 12.80 11.37
N LYS A 64 5.92 12.50 11.50
CA LYS A 64 6.93 12.77 10.45
C LYS A 64 6.81 11.80 9.26
N TYR A 65 6.13 10.69 9.45
CA TYR A 65 5.93 9.63 8.48
C TYR A 65 4.47 9.60 7.99
N ASN A 66 3.70 10.67 8.14
CA ASN A 66 2.28 10.74 7.74
C ASN A 66 1.40 9.63 8.35
N ILE A 67 1.80 9.03 9.47
CA ILE A 67 1.04 7.95 10.12
C ILE A 67 0.05 8.57 11.11
N SER A 68 -1.21 8.20 10.96
CA SER A 68 -2.32 8.63 11.83
C SER A 68 -2.87 7.46 12.63
N GLY A 69 -3.74 7.76 13.61
CA GLY A 69 -4.44 6.71 14.36
C GLY A 69 -5.28 5.81 13.46
N LEU A 70 -5.91 6.38 12.43
CA LEU A 70 -6.67 5.60 11.44
C LEU A 70 -5.76 4.66 10.63
N ALA A 71 -4.56 5.10 10.26
CA ALA A 71 -3.60 4.23 9.57
C ALA A 71 -3.14 3.07 10.46
N ILE A 72 -2.89 3.32 11.75
CA ILE A 72 -2.56 2.29 12.72
C ILE A 72 -3.75 1.33 12.90
N PHE A 73 -4.97 1.84 12.97
CA PHE A 73 -6.17 1.02 13.04
C PHE A 73 -6.29 0.09 11.83
N ILE A 74 -6.17 0.62 10.61
CA ILE A 74 -6.19 -0.19 9.37
C ILE A 74 -5.07 -1.22 9.39
N PHE A 75 -3.86 -0.86 9.81
CA PHE A 75 -2.74 -1.80 9.94
C PHE A 75 -3.07 -2.96 10.90
N LEU A 76 -3.52 -2.66 12.12
CA LEU A 76 -3.79 -3.68 13.14
C LEU A 76 -4.97 -4.58 12.77
N PHE A 77 -5.98 -4.05 12.08
CA PHE A 77 -7.15 -4.82 11.62
C PHE A 77 -6.96 -5.47 10.25
N SER A 78 -5.90 -5.14 9.51
CA SER A 78 -5.66 -5.72 8.19
C SER A 78 -5.67 -7.25 8.14
N PRO A 79 -5.17 -8.02 9.14
CA PRO A 79 -5.29 -9.48 9.08
C PRO A 79 -6.75 -9.96 9.16
N ILE A 80 -7.61 -9.28 9.92
CA ILE A 80 -9.04 -9.58 9.99
C ILE A 80 -9.71 -9.27 8.65
N PHE A 81 -9.42 -8.11 8.07
CA PHE A 81 -9.91 -7.76 6.73
C PHE A 81 -9.46 -8.77 5.66
N SER A 82 -8.24 -9.31 5.79
CA SER A 82 -7.75 -10.34 4.89
C SER A 82 -8.50 -11.66 5.05
N VAL A 83 -8.83 -12.08 6.27
CA VAL A 83 -9.63 -13.32 6.49
C VAL A 83 -11.06 -13.14 5.98
N ILE A 84 -11.64 -11.95 6.13
CA ILE A 84 -12.96 -11.67 5.56
C ILE A 84 -12.87 -11.72 4.02
N GLY A 85 -11.90 -11.02 3.42
CA GLY A 85 -11.73 -10.98 1.96
C GLY A 85 -11.37 -12.33 1.34
N ASP A 86 -10.53 -13.12 2.01
CA ASP A 86 -10.11 -14.46 1.62
C ASP A 86 -9.94 -15.36 2.87
N PRO A 87 -10.94 -16.21 3.21
CA PRO A 87 -10.90 -17.07 4.39
C PRO A 87 -9.85 -18.18 4.31
N TYR A 88 -9.23 -18.39 3.15
CA TYR A 88 -8.17 -19.38 2.97
C TYR A 88 -6.76 -18.79 3.11
N ASN A 89 -6.64 -17.48 3.39
CA ASN A 89 -5.36 -16.83 3.56
C ASN A 89 -4.69 -17.22 4.89
N PHE A 90 -3.90 -18.30 4.86
CA PHE A 90 -3.14 -18.80 6.01
C PHE A 90 -2.23 -17.73 6.67
N VAL A 91 -1.63 -16.84 5.88
CA VAL A 91 -0.74 -15.79 6.40
C VAL A 91 -1.51 -14.79 7.26
N ALA A 92 -2.77 -14.51 6.93
CA ALA A 92 -3.62 -13.64 7.72
C ALA A 92 -3.84 -14.19 9.14
N TYR A 93 -4.08 -15.50 9.27
CA TYR A 93 -4.23 -16.14 10.58
C TYR A 93 -2.97 -16.05 11.44
N ILE A 94 -1.77 -16.11 10.83
CA ILE A 94 -0.50 -15.87 11.55
C ILE A 94 -0.37 -14.39 11.96
N ASN A 95 -0.78 -13.47 11.10
CA ASN A 95 -0.66 -12.04 11.38
C ASN A 95 -1.63 -11.55 12.47
N ILE A 96 -2.75 -12.24 12.73
CA ILE A 96 -3.69 -11.88 13.82
C ILE A 96 -3.00 -11.79 15.20
N PRO A 97 -2.34 -12.85 15.73
CA PRO A 97 -1.67 -12.77 17.02
C PRO A 97 -0.53 -11.73 17.04
N ILE A 98 0.18 -11.55 15.91
CA ILE A 98 1.22 -10.52 15.77
C ILE A 98 0.61 -9.12 15.88
N ALA A 99 -0.51 -8.87 15.22
CA ALA A 99 -1.24 -7.60 15.28
C ALA A 99 -1.77 -7.33 16.69
N ILE A 100 -2.28 -8.35 17.38
CA ILE A 100 -2.69 -8.24 18.80
C ILE A 100 -1.49 -7.82 19.67
N ALA A 101 -0.32 -8.45 19.49
CA ALA A 101 0.88 -8.10 20.24
C ALA A 101 1.30 -6.64 20.01
N PHE A 102 1.31 -6.17 18.76
CA PHE A 102 1.57 -4.77 18.45
C PHE A 102 0.49 -3.84 19.02
N GLY A 103 -0.78 -4.22 18.93
CA GLY A 103 -1.90 -3.45 19.49
C GLY A 103 -1.78 -3.26 21.00
N ILE A 104 -1.46 -4.33 21.75
CA ILE A 104 -1.21 -4.27 23.19
C ILE A 104 -0.04 -3.34 23.49
N TYR A 105 1.07 -3.45 22.75
CA TYR A 105 2.23 -2.59 22.93
C TYR A 105 1.88 -1.11 22.71
N LEU A 106 1.22 -0.79 21.59
CA LEU A 106 0.82 0.58 21.27
C LEU A 106 -0.19 1.13 22.28
N PHE A 107 -1.12 0.31 22.74
CA PHE A 107 -2.10 0.71 23.77
C PHE A 107 -1.43 1.05 25.11
N ARG A 108 -0.45 0.25 25.54
CA ARG A 108 0.36 0.54 26.75
C ARG A 108 1.15 1.85 26.61
N LYS A 109 1.56 2.17 25.39
CA LYS A 109 2.34 3.36 25.05
C LYS A 109 1.51 4.52 24.50
N ARG A 110 0.18 4.49 24.65
CA ARG A 110 -0.75 5.45 24.01
C ARG A 110 -0.44 6.92 24.31
N ASN A 111 0.03 7.22 25.52
CA ASN A 111 0.35 8.59 25.95
C ASN A 111 1.62 9.14 25.28
N GLU A 112 2.45 8.27 24.69
CA GLU A 112 3.67 8.65 23.96
C GLU A 112 3.41 8.82 22.45
N ILE A 113 2.21 8.46 21.96
CA ILE A 113 1.92 8.48 20.53
C ILE A 113 1.72 9.92 20.06
N VAL A 114 2.58 10.35 19.14
CA VAL A 114 2.41 11.64 18.44
C VAL A 114 1.94 11.38 17.01
N LEU A 115 0.63 11.48 16.82
CA LEU A 115 -0.04 11.20 15.54
C LEU A 115 -0.03 12.40 14.61
N THR A 116 -0.07 12.12 13.30
CA THR A 116 -0.37 13.17 12.32
C THR A 116 -1.79 13.69 12.52
N LYS A 117 -1.93 15.02 12.62
CA LYS A 117 -3.24 15.66 12.53
C LYS A 117 -3.65 15.66 11.07
N THR A 118 -4.78 15.03 10.77
CA THR A 118 -5.38 15.05 9.45
C THR A 118 -5.73 16.49 9.05
N GLN A 119 -5.31 16.93 7.87
CA GLN A 119 -5.86 18.13 7.25
C GLN A 119 -7.17 17.76 6.54
N THR A 120 -8.30 18.07 7.17
CA THR A 120 -9.64 17.62 6.76
C THR A 120 -10.21 18.37 5.56
N ASN A 121 -9.66 19.54 5.21
CA ASN A 121 -10.23 20.36 4.17
C ASN A 121 -10.02 19.72 2.79
N LYS A 122 -11.12 19.19 2.22
CA LYS A 122 -11.26 18.64 0.85
C LYS A 122 -10.76 17.19 0.64
N ILE A 123 -10.71 16.36 1.68
CA ILE A 123 -10.31 14.94 1.55
C ILE A 123 -11.23 14.17 0.61
N THR A 124 -12.55 14.24 0.84
CA THR A 124 -13.55 13.53 0.03
C THR A 124 -13.45 13.93 -1.44
N ILE A 125 -13.18 15.21 -1.72
CA ILE A 125 -13.01 15.73 -3.07
C ILE A 125 -11.75 15.14 -3.71
N ASN A 126 -10.62 15.07 -3.02
CA ASN A 126 -9.38 14.52 -3.59
C ASN A 126 -9.48 13.02 -3.87
N ILE A 127 -10.12 12.26 -2.97
CA ILE A 127 -10.39 10.84 -3.19
C ILE A 127 -11.33 10.68 -4.39
N ALA A 128 -12.43 11.44 -4.44
CA ALA A 128 -13.38 11.39 -5.55
C ALA A 128 -12.71 11.73 -6.89
N ILE A 129 -11.89 12.79 -6.95
CA ILE A 129 -11.12 13.14 -8.16
C ILE A 129 -10.19 11.99 -8.57
N THR A 130 -9.51 11.36 -7.62
CA THR A 130 -8.62 10.23 -7.89
C THR A 130 -9.39 9.05 -8.48
N LEU A 131 -10.56 8.73 -7.91
CA LEU A 131 -11.42 7.65 -8.41
C LEU A 131 -11.97 7.97 -9.80
N ILE A 132 -12.41 9.21 -10.05
CA ILE A 132 -12.89 9.65 -11.37
C ILE A 132 -11.78 9.51 -12.41
N ILE A 133 -10.58 10.01 -12.14
CA ILE A 133 -9.45 9.88 -13.07
C ILE A 133 -9.11 8.41 -13.32
N THR A 134 -9.13 7.58 -12.28
CA THR A 134 -8.90 6.13 -12.37
C THR A 134 -9.91 5.47 -13.31
N VAL A 135 -11.21 5.73 -13.10
CA VAL A 135 -12.29 5.20 -13.94
C VAL A 135 -12.12 5.64 -15.39
N VAL A 136 -11.80 6.91 -15.62
CA VAL A 136 -11.56 7.45 -16.97
C VAL A 136 -10.40 6.74 -17.67
N ILE A 137 -9.26 6.56 -16.99
CA ILE A 137 -8.07 5.90 -17.58
C ILE A 137 -8.37 4.44 -17.91
N ILE A 138 -9.01 3.71 -16.99
CA ILE A 138 -9.36 2.31 -17.22
C ILE A 138 -10.32 2.20 -18.39
N THR A 139 -11.34 3.05 -18.43
CA THR A 139 -12.33 3.10 -19.52
C THR A 139 -11.63 3.34 -20.86
N ILE A 140 -10.73 4.33 -20.94
CA ILE A 140 -9.96 4.62 -22.16
C ILE A 140 -9.12 3.40 -22.58
N GLY A 141 -8.38 2.77 -21.67
CA GLY A 141 -7.53 1.65 -22.06
C GLY A 141 -8.33 0.40 -22.43
N VAL A 142 -9.51 0.20 -21.86
CA VAL A 142 -10.47 -0.82 -22.30
C VAL A 142 -10.92 -0.56 -23.74
N PHE A 143 -11.31 0.67 -24.08
CA PHE A 143 -11.73 1.03 -25.44
C PHE A 143 -10.61 0.86 -26.47
N ILE A 144 -9.35 1.07 -26.08
CA ILE A 144 -8.18 0.92 -26.96
C ILE A 144 -7.68 -0.54 -27.00
N ARG A 145 -8.39 -1.50 -26.35
CA ARG A 145 -7.96 -2.91 -26.21
C ARG A 145 -6.56 -3.07 -25.62
N GLY A 146 -6.14 -2.12 -24.77
CA GLY A 146 -4.81 -2.06 -24.20
C GLY A 146 -4.60 -2.88 -22.92
N PHE A 147 -5.66 -3.51 -22.40
CA PHE A 147 -5.61 -4.39 -21.22
C PHE A 147 -5.86 -5.84 -21.67
N LYS A 148 -5.35 -6.87 -20.99
CA LYS A 148 -5.73 -8.27 -21.22
C LYS A 148 -6.59 -8.73 -20.03
N GLY A 149 -7.75 -9.31 -20.28
CA GLY A 149 -8.71 -9.70 -19.23
C GLY A 149 -8.45 -11.10 -18.67
N GLY A 150 -8.94 -11.38 -17.45
CA GLY A 150 -8.94 -12.71 -16.85
C GLY A 150 -10.16 -13.54 -17.24
N SER A 151 -10.10 -14.86 -17.08
CA SER A 151 -11.14 -15.81 -17.53
C SER A 151 -12.25 -16.14 -16.53
N ASN A 152 -12.27 -15.54 -15.33
CA ASN A 152 -13.15 -15.98 -14.24
C ASN A 152 -14.53 -15.29 -14.23
N LEU A 153 -15.55 -16.06 -13.84
CA LEU A 153 -16.99 -15.86 -14.08
C LEU A 153 -17.81 -15.70 -12.78
N ASP A 154 -17.23 -15.21 -11.69
CA ASP A 154 -18.03 -14.96 -10.47
C ASP A 154 -18.98 -13.77 -10.69
N PRO A 155 -20.28 -13.89 -10.39
CA PRO A 155 -21.22 -12.80 -10.62
C PRO A 155 -20.84 -11.58 -9.77
N LEU A 156 -20.72 -10.41 -10.42
CA LEU A 156 -20.47 -9.16 -9.71
C LEU A 156 -21.67 -8.84 -8.81
N ASN A 157 -21.47 -8.94 -7.50
CA ASN A 157 -22.44 -8.54 -6.50
C ASN A 157 -21.76 -7.68 -5.42
N LEU A 158 -22.56 -7.03 -4.57
CA LEU A 158 -22.05 -6.12 -3.54
C LEU A 158 -21.12 -6.84 -2.55
N GLU A 159 -21.42 -8.10 -2.20
CA GLU A 159 -20.59 -8.92 -1.33
C GLU A 159 -19.19 -9.09 -1.93
N TRP A 160 -19.09 -9.52 -3.19
CA TRP A 160 -17.80 -9.67 -3.89
C TRP A 160 -17.00 -8.36 -3.92
N ILE A 161 -17.65 -7.22 -4.16
CA ILE A 161 -16.98 -5.89 -4.15
C ILE A 161 -16.41 -5.59 -2.76
N ILE A 162 -17.18 -5.86 -1.70
CA ILE A 162 -16.72 -5.66 -0.32
C ILE A 162 -15.54 -6.59 -0.01
N HIS A 163 -15.62 -7.87 -0.40
CA HIS A 163 -14.55 -8.85 -0.21
C HIS A 163 -13.27 -8.43 -0.94
N GLN A 164 -13.37 -8.02 -2.22
CA GLN A 164 -12.22 -7.52 -2.97
C GLN A 164 -11.64 -6.26 -2.36
N PHE A 165 -12.46 -5.31 -1.93
CA PHE A 165 -11.96 -4.11 -1.27
C PHE A 165 -11.19 -4.43 0.02
N LEU A 166 -11.73 -5.30 0.87
CA LEU A 166 -11.07 -5.72 2.11
C LEU A 166 -9.78 -6.50 1.84
N PHE A 167 -9.78 -7.36 0.81
CA PHE A 167 -8.58 -8.05 0.35
C PHE A 167 -7.51 -7.05 -0.13
N GLN A 168 -7.86 -6.12 -1.02
CA GLN A 168 -6.93 -5.12 -1.54
C GLN A 168 -6.39 -4.19 -0.44
N LEU A 169 -7.23 -3.82 0.53
CA LEU A 169 -6.84 -3.00 1.67
C LEU A 169 -5.86 -3.73 2.60
N SER A 170 -6.07 -5.02 2.81
CA SER A 170 -5.27 -5.85 3.73
C SER A 170 -4.04 -6.50 3.09
N PHE A 171 -3.96 -6.49 1.76
CA PHE A 171 -2.88 -7.11 1.03
C PHE A 171 -2.01 -6.06 0.34
N ALA A 172 -2.45 -5.52 -0.80
CA ALA A 172 -1.62 -4.60 -1.59
C ALA A 172 -1.39 -3.29 -0.84
N ALA A 173 -2.45 -2.65 -0.35
CA ALA A 173 -2.36 -1.32 0.24
C ALA A 173 -1.48 -1.33 1.50
N ILE A 174 -1.71 -2.26 2.44
CA ILE A 174 -0.96 -2.27 3.70
C ILE A 174 0.51 -2.66 3.55
N MET A 175 0.85 -3.45 2.53
CA MET A 175 2.23 -3.88 2.30
C MET A 175 3.05 -2.83 1.54
N GLU A 176 2.39 -1.87 0.89
CA GLU A 176 3.05 -0.90 -0.01
C GLU A 176 3.01 0.53 0.54
N GLU A 177 1.85 0.99 1.01
CA GLU A 177 1.66 2.39 1.42
C GLU A 177 2.50 2.79 2.63
N PRO A 178 2.63 1.99 3.71
CA PRO A 178 3.52 2.32 4.82
C PRO A 178 4.99 2.47 4.38
N LEU A 179 5.46 1.63 3.46
CA LEU A 179 6.81 1.70 2.91
C LEU A 179 7.02 3.01 2.13
N PHE A 180 6.21 3.25 1.10
CA PHE A 180 6.40 4.41 0.23
C PHE A 180 5.93 5.69 0.91
N ARG A 181 4.64 5.79 1.24
CA ARG A 181 3.98 7.04 1.64
C ARG A 181 4.23 7.38 3.11
N GLY A 182 4.69 6.41 3.88
CA GLY A 182 5.11 6.57 5.26
C GLY A 182 6.63 6.71 5.43
N PHE A 183 7.32 5.57 5.50
CA PHE A 183 8.70 5.48 5.96
C PHE A 183 9.67 6.14 4.99
N PHE A 184 9.60 5.79 3.71
CA PHE A 184 10.47 6.37 2.69
C PHE A 184 10.19 7.86 2.49
N TRP A 185 8.91 8.26 2.53
CA TRP A 185 8.53 9.68 2.49
C TRP A 185 9.19 10.47 3.62
N GLY A 186 9.04 10.01 4.87
CA GLY A 186 9.64 10.67 6.03
C GLY A 186 11.17 10.69 5.98
N TYR A 187 11.80 9.65 5.42
CA TYR A 187 13.25 9.61 5.19
C TYR A 187 13.69 10.68 4.17
N LEU A 188 13.01 10.78 3.02
CA LEU A 188 13.30 11.78 1.99
C LEU A 188 13.08 13.22 2.48
N LYS A 189 12.09 13.46 3.35
CA LYS A 189 11.87 14.78 3.95
C LYS A 189 13.05 15.29 4.77
N LYS A 190 13.90 14.40 5.31
CA LYS A 190 15.13 14.81 6.03
C LYS A 190 16.12 15.55 5.13
N TYR A 191 16.11 15.25 3.83
CA TYR A 191 16.93 15.90 2.82
C TYR A 191 16.30 17.18 2.26
N LYS A 192 15.27 17.73 2.94
CA LYS A 192 14.55 18.95 2.57
C LYS A 192 13.93 18.91 1.17
N LEU A 193 13.66 17.72 0.63
CA LEU A 193 12.97 17.57 -0.65
C LEU A 193 11.52 18.09 -0.54
N SER A 194 11.05 18.70 -1.64
CA SER A 194 9.67 19.15 -1.75
C SER A 194 8.72 17.96 -1.80
N ASP A 195 7.48 18.15 -1.37
CA ASP A 195 6.49 17.07 -1.33
C ASP A 195 6.16 16.54 -2.74
N ILE A 196 6.16 17.41 -3.74
CA ILE A 196 5.94 17.01 -5.14
C ILE A 196 7.15 16.23 -5.67
N THR A 197 8.38 16.67 -5.35
CA THR A 197 9.59 15.92 -5.73
C THR A 197 9.58 14.51 -5.16
N ILE A 198 9.20 14.35 -3.87
CA ILE A 198 9.06 13.04 -3.24
C ILE A 198 7.98 12.21 -3.95
N CYS A 199 6.84 12.81 -4.24
CA CYS A 199 5.75 12.16 -4.97
C CYS A 199 6.23 11.59 -6.33
N VAL A 200 6.99 12.37 -7.11
CA VAL A 200 7.54 11.92 -8.40
C VAL A 200 8.54 10.78 -8.22
N ILE A 201 9.51 10.90 -7.29
CA ILE A 201 10.49 9.84 -7.02
C ILE A 201 9.79 8.54 -6.64
N GLN A 202 8.77 8.62 -5.78
CA GLN A 202 8.01 7.45 -5.35
C GLN A 202 7.17 6.86 -6.46
N ALA A 203 6.54 7.69 -7.30
CA ALA A 203 5.78 7.21 -8.45
C ALA A 203 6.66 6.43 -9.43
N LEU A 204 7.86 6.93 -9.72
CA LEU A 204 8.83 6.25 -10.59
C LEU A 204 9.32 4.92 -9.99
N LEU A 205 9.66 4.90 -8.69
CA LEU A 205 10.08 3.68 -8.02
C LEU A 205 8.95 2.65 -7.93
N PHE A 206 7.74 3.11 -7.58
CA PHE A 206 6.56 2.26 -7.51
C PHE A 206 6.25 1.64 -8.88
N TRP A 207 6.28 2.45 -9.95
CA TRP A 207 6.15 1.96 -11.32
C TRP A 207 7.24 0.93 -11.67
N GLY A 208 8.50 1.21 -11.32
CA GLY A 208 9.63 0.30 -11.56
C GLY A 208 9.51 -1.06 -10.88
N VAL A 209 8.93 -1.14 -9.67
CA VAL A 209 8.66 -2.45 -9.01
C VAL A 209 7.76 -3.32 -9.87
N HIS A 210 6.83 -2.71 -10.58
CA HIS A 210 5.83 -3.40 -11.39
C HIS A 210 6.33 -3.75 -12.79
N ILE A 211 7.65 -3.78 -13.02
CA ILE A 211 8.25 -4.14 -14.32
C ILE A 211 7.83 -5.52 -14.83
N TYR A 212 7.44 -6.42 -13.93
CA TYR A 212 6.87 -7.73 -14.30
C TYR A 212 5.51 -7.63 -15.00
N TYR A 213 4.88 -6.45 -15.03
CA TYR A 213 3.70 -6.16 -15.84
C TYR A 213 4.02 -5.49 -17.18
N ILE A 214 5.28 -5.40 -17.61
CA ILE A 214 5.67 -4.66 -18.84
C ILE A 214 4.86 -5.05 -20.08
N ASP A 215 4.49 -6.34 -20.20
CA ASP A 215 3.73 -6.88 -21.34
C ASP A 215 2.21 -6.63 -21.27
N THR A 216 1.74 -5.89 -20.26
CA THR A 216 0.33 -5.52 -20.09
C THR A 216 -0.07 -4.22 -20.81
N GLY A 217 0.81 -3.69 -21.68
CA GLY A 217 0.49 -2.56 -22.54
C GLY A 217 0.19 -1.27 -21.77
N LEU A 218 -0.95 -0.64 -22.05
CA LEU A 218 -1.33 0.63 -21.44
C LEU A 218 -1.47 0.54 -19.91
N ASN A 219 -1.75 -0.65 -19.38
CA ASN A 219 -1.80 -0.87 -17.94
C ASN A 219 -0.46 -0.52 -17.28
N PHE A 220 0.65 -1.04 -17.81
CA PHE A 220 1.97 -0.76 -17.25
C PHE A 220 2.48 0.63 -17.61
N TRP A 221 2.35 1.05 -18.87
CA TRP A 221 2.97 2.29 -19.34
C TRP A 221 2.22 3.56 -18.95
N ILE A 222 0.90 3.48 -18.70
CA ILE A 222 0.06 4.64 -18.40
C ILE A 222 -0.60 4.49 -17.04
N PHE A 223 -1.34 3.41 -16.81
CA PHE A 223 -2.17 3.28 -15.61
C PHE A 223 -1.32 3.24 -14.33
N HIS A 224 -0.31 2.37 -14.26
CA HIS A 224 0.55 2.26 -13.07
C HIS A 224 1.25 3.57 -12.68
N PRO A 225 1.99 4.27 -13.57
CA PRO A 225 2.69 5.49 -13.19
C PRO A 225 1.74 6.63 -12.82
N ILE A 226 0.60 6.78 -13.52
CA ILE A 226 -0.39 7.81 -13.18
C ILE A 226 -1.02 7.52 -11.82
N THR A 227 -1.50 6.30 -11.60
CA THR A 227 -2.07 5.88 -10.32
C THR A 227 -1.09 6.07 -9.16
N ALA A 228 0.17 5.66 -9.35
CA ALA A 228 1.22 5.83 -8.34
C ALA A 228 1.45 7.30 -7.96
N PHE A 229 1.41 8.20 -8.96
CA PHE A 229 1.50 9.64 -8.75
C PHE A 229 0.26 10.21 -8.07
N LEU A 230 -0.96 9.84 -8.50
CA LEU A 230 -2.21 10.32 -7.90
C LEU A 230 -2.31 9.94 -6.42
N ILE A 231 -1.95 8.71 -6.06
CA ILE A 231 -1.89 8.26 -4.67
C ILE A 231 -0.87 9.09 -3.86
N GLY A 232 0.27 9.46 -4.47
CA GLY A 232 1.23 10.37 -3.84
C GLY A 232 0.67 11.79 -3.64
N VAL A 233 -0.11 12.30 -4.61
CA VAL A 233 -0.81 13.60 -4.48
C VAL A 233 -1.80 13.59 -3.31
N ILE A 234 -2.49 12.47 -3.05
CA ILE A 234 -3.34 12.34 -1.85
C ILE A 234 -2.53 12.62 -0.59
N ILE A 235 -1.32 12.07 -0.46
CA ILE A 235 -0.43 12.35 0.69
C ILE A 235 0.01 13.80 0.75
N VAL A 236 0.34 14.41 -0.39
CA VAL A 236 0.70 15.84 -0.45
C VAL A 236 -0.39 16.69 0.22
N LYS A 237 -1.66 16.37 -0.04
CA LYS A 237 -2.82 17.11 0.47
C LYS A 237 -3.28 16.72 1.86
N THR A 238 -3.26 15.42 2.21
CA THR A 238 -3.85 14.94 3.47
C THR A 238 -2.85 14.79 4.60
N LYS A 239 -1.55 14.61 4.27
CA LYS A 239 -0.49 14.21 5.20
C LYS A 239 -0.84 12.96 6.00
N ASN A 240 -1.63 12.05 5.43
CA ASN A 240 -2.10 10.88 6.16
C ASN A 240 -2.23 9.66 5.24
N ILE A 241 -1.44 8.62 5.54
CA ILE A 241 -1.42 7.38 4.75
C ILE A 241 -2.72 6.58 4.80
N ALA A 242 -3.60 6.82 5.78
CA ALA A 242 -4.89 6.14 5.83
C ALA A 242 -5.72 6.40 4.56
N TYR A 243 -5.64 7.61 4.00
CA TYR A 243 -6.38 7.95 2.79
C TYR A 243 -5.74 7.34 1.54
N SER A 244 -4.41 7.23 1.50
CA SER A 244 -3.74 6.56 0.39
C SER A 244 -3.98 5.06 0.43
N LEU A 245 -4.03 4.44 1.62
CA LEU A 245 -4.44 3.04 1.82
C LEU A 245 -5.83 2.76 1.25
N VAL A 246 -6.83 3.55 1.63
CA VAL A 246 -8.21 3.38 1.14
C VAL A 246 -8.30 3.66 -0.36
N ALA A 247 -7.65 4.74 -0.85
CA ALA A 247 -7.67 5.05 -2.27
C ALA A 247 -7.01 3.95 -3.12
N HIS A 248 -5.85 3.45 -2.69
CA HIS A 248 -5.17 2.33 -3.34
C HIS A 248 -6.08 1.09 -3.39
N ALA A 249 -6.69 0.71 -2.27
CA ALA A 249 -7.61 -0.44 -2.24
C ALA A 249 -8.82 -0.26 -3.17
N LEU A 250 -9.42 0.93 -3.19
CA LEU A 250 -10.52 1.26 -4.11
C LEU A 250 -10.09 1.19 -5.57
N ILE A 251 -8.93 1.76 -5.91
CA ILE A 251 -8.40 1.75 -7.28
C ILE A 251 -8.18 0.32 -7.75
N ASN A 252 -7.57 -0.53 -6.92
CA ASN A 252 -7.35 -1.93 -7.28
C ASN A 252 -8.68 -2.68 -7.43
N THR A 253 -9.63 -2.46 -6.52
CA THR A 253 -10.97 -3.08 -6.59
C THR A 253 -11.71 -2.67 -7.86
N ILE A 254 -11.73 -1.38 -8.19
CA ILE A 254 -12.33 -0.87 -9.43
C ILE A 254 -11.62 -1.48 -10.64
N SER A 255 -10.29 -1.53 -10.63
CA SER A 255 -9.52 -2.14 -11.73
C SER A 255 -9.90 -3.61 -11.94
N GLN A 256 -10.08 -4.37 -10.86
CA GLN A 256 -10.55 -5.76 -10.93
C GLN A 256 -11.98 -5.87 -11.48
N ILE A 257 -12.90 -4.99 -11.08
CA ILE A 257 -14.27 -4.93 -11.64
C ILE A 257 -14.23 -4.71 -13.15
N PHE A 258 -13.41 -3.78 -13.63
CA PHE A 258 -13.30 -3.52 -15.06
C PHE A 258 -12.66 -4.69 -15.82
N MET A 259 -11.62 -5.32 -15.27
CA MET A 259 -11.02 -6.52 -15.87
C MET A 259 -11.99 -7.70 -15.94
N PHE A 260 -12.98 -7.76 -15.03
CA PHE A 260 -14.05 -8.76 -15.07
C PHE A 260 -15.02 -8.56 -16.24
N TYR A 261 -15.50 -7.33 -16.46
CA TYR A 261 -16.48 -7.05 -17.52
C TYR A 261 -15.89 -7.10 -18.92
N TYR A 262 -14.68 -6.59 -19.06
CA TYR A 262 -14.01 -6.55 -20.34
C TYR A 262 -13.10 -7.78 -20.41
N LYS A 263 -13.69 -8.91 -20.86
CA LYS A 263 -12.95 -10.03 -21.43
C LYS A 263 -12.12 -9.49 -22.60
N ILE A 264 -10.96 -8.93 -22.33
CA ILE A 264 -10.10 -8.49 -23.41
C ILE A 264 -9.32 -9.71 -23.84
N PHE A 265 -9.85 -10.33 -24.89
CA PHE A 265 -9.27 -11.39 -25.70
C PHE A 265 -7.88 -11.00 -26.21
#